data_AF-A0A914XKT4-F1
#
_entry.id   AF-A0A914XKT4-F1
#
_cell.length_a   1.000
_cell.length_b   1.000
_cell.length_c   1.000
_cell.angle_alpha   90.00
_cell.angle_beta   90.00
_cell.angle_gamma   90.00
#
_symmetry.space_group_name_H-M   'P 1'
#
loop_
_entity.id
_entity.type
_entity.pdbx_description
1 polymer ?
#
loop_
_entity_poly.entity_id
_entity_poly.type
_entity_poly.pdbx_seq_one_letter_code
_entity_poly.pdbx_strand_id
1 'polypeptide(L)'
;MAPHLQATTLTSSRPLQLGAYCCPVQALQIEMEFQSTTSQEFSLRITAPNGEESEPLDFAKTGSVQKFTPANKGCGHGLWRIEVYQQTDIRKKVVHSESIQLDGVGSLCFSIGNDLTPKLTSRLWLRLPSGGCCKK
;
A
#
# COMPACT_ATOMS: atom_id res chain seq x y z
N MET A 1 -6.04 -60.30 -24.95
CA MET A 1 -5.03 -59.27 -25.26
C MET A 1 -5.76 -58.06 -25.82
N ALA A 2 -5.86 -56.99 -25.03
CA ALA A 2 -6.42 -55.70 -25.43
C ALA A 2 -5.58 -54.62 -24.72
N PRO A 3 -5.19 -53.52 -25.40
CA PRO A 3 -4.21 -52.59 -24.86
C PRO A 3 -4.81 -51.49 -23.99
N HIS A 4 -3.94 -51.06 -23.09
CA HIS A 4 -3.93 -49.86 -22.26
C HIS A 4 -4.36 -48.57 -23.00
N LEU A 5 -5.26 -47.78 -22.39
CA LEU A 5 -5.33 -46.33 -22.59
C LEU A 5 -5.58 -45.66 -21.24
N GLN A 6 -4.54 -45.01 -20.71
CA GLN A 6 -4.62 -44.08 -19.58
C GLN A 6 -5.11 -42.74 -20.10
N ALA A 7 -6.11 -42.16 -19.43
CA ALA A 7 -6.50 -40.76 -19.62
C ALA A 7 -6.26 -40.01 -18.31
N THR A 8 -5.13 -39.33 -18.22
CA THR A 8 -4.81 -38.36 -17.18
C THR A 8 -5.27 -36.99 -17.65
N THR A 9 -6.41 -36.52 -17.18
CA THR A 9 -6.83 -35.12 -17.35
C THR A 9 -6.74 -34.41 -16.01
N LEU A 10 -5.61 -33.72 -15.81
CA LEU A 10 -5.45 -32.68 -14.79
C LEU A 10 -6.17 -31.42 -15.29
N THR A 11 -7.47 -31.33 -15.07
CA THR A 11 -8.18 -30.04 -15.13
C THR A 11 -7.96 -29.32 -13.81
N SER A 12 -6.86 -28.57 -13.77
CA SER A 12 -6.58 -27.56 -12.74
C SER A 12 -7.72 -26.54 -12.72
N SER A 13 -8.62 -26.70 -11.76
CA SER A 13 -9.65 -25.72 -11.44
C SER A 13 -8.99 -24.51 -10.77
N ARG A 14 -8.41 -23.62 -11.58
CA ARG A 14 -8.23 -22.22 -11.15
C ARG A 14 -9.64 -21.64 -10.99
N PRO A 15 -10.08 -21.26 -9.79
CA PRO A 15 -11.31 -20.49 -9.68
C PRO A 15 -11.13 -19.20 -10.48
N LEU A 16 -12.05 -19.00 -11.43
CA LEU A 16 -12.21 -17.77 -12.20
C LEU A 16 -12.27 -16.61 -11.21
N GLN A 17 -11.54 -15.53 -11.51
CA GLN A 17 -11.58 -14.26 -10.77
C GLN A 17 -13.01 -13.76 -10.71
N LEU A 18 -13.69 -14.07 -9.61
CA LEU A 18 -15.08 -13.75 -9.37
C LEU A 18 -15.14 -12.28 -8.96
N GLY A 19 -15.49 -11.44 -9.92
CA GLY A 19 -15.92 -10.06 -9.69
C GLY A 19 -14.78 -9.05 -9.73
N ALA A 20 -14.58 -8.47 -10.92
CA ALA A 20 -14.44 -7.03 -10.99
C ALA A 20 -15.72 -6.41 -10.39
N TYR A 21 -15.81 -6.35 -9.06
CA TYR A 21 -16.70 -5.42 -8.40
C TYR A 21 -16.36 -4.07 -9.03
N CYS A 22 -17.35 -3.39 -9.62
CA CYS A 22 -17.21 -2.03 -10.10
C CYS A 22 -16.83 -1.14 -8.91
N CYS A 23 -15.54 -1.08 -8.61
CA CYS A 23 -15.02 -0.18 -7.61
C CYS A 23 -15.00 1.21 -8.27
N PRO A 24 -15.84 2.14 -7.79
CA PRO A 24 -15.96 3.47 -8.41
C PRO A 24 -14.66 4.27 -8.29
N VAL A 25 -13.80 3.89 -7.34
CA VAL A 25 -12.51 4.51 -7.06
C VAL A 25 -11.40 3.60 -7.57
N GLN A 26 -10.63 4.08 -8.55
CA GLN A 26 -9.45 3.37 -9.01
C GLN A 26 -8.22 3.72 -8.18
N ALA A 27 -7.34 2.75 -7.95
CA ALA A 27 -6.07 2.96 -7.24
C ALA A 27 -5.21 4.06 -7.90
N LEU A 28 -5.25 4.15 -9.23
CA LEU A 28 -4.57 5.19 -10.04
C LEU A 28 -4.98 6.64 -9.69
N GLN A 29 -6.09 6.82 -8.98
CA GLN A 29 -6.63 8.14 -8.60
C GLN A 29 -6.21 8.56 -7.19
N ILE A 30 -5.29 7.83 -6.57
CA ILE A 30 -4.74 8.10 -5.24
C ILE A 30 -3.25 8.39 -5.36
N GLU A 31 -2.81 9.50 -4.76
CA GLU A 31 -1.40 9.85 -4.62
C GLU A 31 -1.03 9.96 -3.13
N MET A 32 0.11 9.41 -2.75
CA MET A 32 0.69 9.58 -1.42
C MET A 32 2.04 10.27 -1.53
N GLU A 33 2.19 11.42 -0.88
CA GLU A 33 3.44 12.16 -0.76
C GLU A 33 3.99 12.04 0.65
N PHE A 34 5.30 11.82 0.76
CA PHE A 34 6.00 11.65 2.02
C PHE A 34 7.17 12.62 2.08
N GLN A 35 7.26 13.41 3.15
CA GLN A 35 8.34 14.35 3.41
C GLN A 35 9.12 13.93 4.65
N SER A 36 10.44 13.79 4.52
CA SER A 36 11.31 13.61 5.68
C SER A 36 11.53 14.93 6.42
N THR A 37 11.35 14.90 7.73
CA THR A 37 11.72 15.97 8.66
C THR A 37 12.85 15.55 9.61
N THR A 38 13.46 14.39 9.35
CA THR A 38 14.55 13.81 10.15
C THR A 38 15.82 13.67 9.31
N SER A 39 16.97 13.72 9.98
CA SER A 39 18.27 13.42 9.38
C SER A 39 18.59 11.91 9.37
N GLN A 40 17.75 11.08 9.99
CA GLN A 40 17.90 9.63 9.98
C GLN A 40 17.57 9.08 8.59
N GLU A 41 18.38 8.15 8.10
CA GLU A 41 18.10 7.43 6.86
C GLU A 41 17.04 6.35 7.08
N PHE A 42 16.07 6.28 6.17
CA PHE A 42 15.04 5.25 6.18
C PHE A 42 14.51 5.00 4.76
N SER A 43 13.83 3.88 4.59
CA SER A 43 13.04 3.58 3.38
C SER A 43 11.57 3.42 3.77
N LEU A 44 10.64 3.64 2.85
CA LEU A 44 9.25 3.23 3.05
C LEU A 44 8.73 2.40 1.88
N ARG A 45 7.74 1.56 2.16
CA ARG A 45 7.01 0.79 1.16
C ARG A 45 5.51 0.93 1.37
N ILE A 46 4.78 1.06 0.27
CA ILE A 46 3.32 1.14 0.29
C ILE A 46 2.75 -0.11 -0.37
N THR A 47 1.74 -0.71 0.24
CA THR A 47 0.89 -1.75 -0.37
C THR A 47 -0.52 -1.19 -0.56
N ALA A 48 -1.00 -1.18 -1.79
CA ALA A 48 -2.35 -0.75 -2.14
C ALA A 48 -3.36 -1.93 -2.09
N PRO A 49 -4.68 -1.65 -1.98
CA PRO A 49 -5.72 -2.69 -1.85
C PRO A 49 -5.83 -3.61 -3.08
N ASN A 50 -5.36 -3.16 -4.24
CA ASN A 50 -5.27 -3.96 -5.46
C ASN A 50 -4.09 -4.95 -5.46
N GLY A 51 -3.29 -4.99 -4.38
CA GLY A 51 -2.11 -5.85 -4.26
C GLY A 51 -0.84 -5.26 -4.88
N GLU A 52 -0.90 -4.05 -5.44
CA GLU A 52 0.31 -3.35 -5.89
C GLU A 52 1.18 -2.94 -4.70
N GLU A 53 2.47 -3.15 -4.83
CA GLU A 53 3.47 -2.70 -3.85
C GLU A 53 4.43 -1.75 -4.52
N SER A 54 4.78 -0.66 -3.83
CA SER A 54 5.83 0.23 -4.31
C SER A 54 7.20 -0.46 -4.27
N GLU A 55 8.12 0.03 -5.09
CA GLU A 55 9.55 -0.09 -4.79
C GLU A 55 9.85 0.66 -3.48
N PRO A 56 10.94 0.32 -2.77
CA PRO A 56 11.36 1.08 -1.60
C PRO A 56 11.61 2.55 -1.97
N LEU A 57 10.92 3.47 -1.29
CA LEU A 57 11.19 4.90 -1.41
C LEU A 57 12.24 5.27 -0.36
N ASP A 58 13.45 5.59 -0.81
CA ASP A 58 14.58 5.87 0.08
C ASP A 58 14.68 7.37 0.43
N PHE A 59 14.96 7.64 1.72
CA PHE A 59 15.12 8.96 2.30
C PHE A 59 16.47 9.04 3.00
N ALA A 60 17.42 9.74 2.38
CA ALA A 60 18.78 9.86 2.91
C ALA A 60 19.02 11.13 3.76
N LYS A 61 18.08 12.08 3.78
CA LYS A 61 18.26 13.37 4.47
C LYS A 61 16.95 14.08 4.78
N THR A 62 17.02 15.05 5.68
CA THR A 62 15.93 15.98 5.99
C THR A 62 15.51 16.75 4.73
N GLY A 63 14.20 16.94 4.55
CA GLY A 63 13.63 17.69 3.44
C GLY A 63 13.46 16.88 2.16
N SER A 64 13.91 15.62 2.10
CA SER A 64 13.61 14.73 0.99
C SER A 64 12.12 14.47 0.87
N VAL A 65 11.60 14.50 -0.36
CA VAL A 65 10.20 14.23 -0.68
C VAL A 65 10.15 13.08 -1.67
N GLN A 66 9.30 12.08 -1.43
CA GLN A 66 9.00 11.01 -2.38
C GLN A 66 7.49 10.87 -2.54
N LYS A 67 7.07 10.35 -3.69
CA LYS A 67 5.66 10.15 -4.02
C LYS A 67 5.42 8.70 -4.45
N PHE A 68 4.23 8.21 -4.13
CA PHE A 68 3.70 6.97 -4.66
C PHE A 68 2.33 7.22 -5.29
N THR A 69 2.22 6.84 -6.56
CA THR A 69 0.98 6.81 -7.32
C THR A 69 0.90 5.41 -7.94
N PRO A 70 -0.11 4.59 -7.62
CA PRO A 70 -0.24 3.27 -8.21
C PRO A 70 -0.25 3.33 -9.74
N ALA A 71 0.35 2.33 -10.37
CA ALA A 71 0.39 2.15 -11.82
C ALA A 71 -0.60 1.08 -12.30
N ASN A 72 -1.04 0.18 -11.41
CA ASN A 72 -1.96 -0.89 -11.75
C ASN A 72 -3.41 -0.46 -11.55
N LYS A 73 -4.26 -0.84 -12.51
CA LYS A 73 -5.72 -0.75 -12.35
C LYS A 73 -6.18 -1.63 -11.19
N GLY A 74 -7.24 -1.22 -10.53
CA GLY A 74 -7.82 -1.96 -9.41
C GLY A 74 -8.54 -1.02 -8.46
N CYS A 75 -9.17 -1.61 -7.45
CA CYS A 75 -9.89 -0.82 -6.45
C CYS A 75 -8.89 -0.03 -5.59
N GLY A 76 -9.07 1.29 -5.54
CA GLY A 76 -8.31 2.18 -4.64
C GLY A 76 -8.97 2.34 -3.28
N HIS A 77 -10.27 2.01 -3.17
CA HIS A 77 -10.97 1.90 -1.90
C HIS A 77 -10.49 0.65 -1.16
N GLY A 78 -10.11 0.79 0.10
CA GLY A 78 -9.65 -0.35 0.89
C GLY A 78 -8.55 0.01 1.88
N LEU A 79 -7.90 -1.04 2.37
CA LEU A 79 -6.81 -0.94 3.32
C LEU A 79 -5.49 -0.72 2.57
N TRP A 80 -4.85 0.41 2.81
CA TRP A 80 -3.51 0.71 2.35
C TRP A 80 -2.53 0.49 3.49
N ARG A 81 -1.43 -0.22 3.25
CA ARG A 81 -0.39 -0.46 4.26
C ARG A 81 0.83 0.39 3.96
N ILE A 82 1.37 1.03 4.99
CA ILE A 82 2.61 1.80 4.93
C ILE A 82 3.60 1.13 5.90
N GLU A 83 4.75 0.74 5.39
CA GLU A 83 5.83 0.14 6.18
C GLU A 83 7.07 0.99 6.08
N VAL A 84 7.62 1.39 7.22
CA VAL A 84 8.88 2.15 7.31
C VAL A 84 9.98 1.20 7.75
N TYR A 85 11.07 1.21 7.01
CA TYR A 85 12.24 0.39 7.21
C TYR A 85 13.41 1.26 7.63
N GLN A 86 14.13 0.82 8.65
CA GLN A 86 15.43 1.37 8.99
C GLN A 86 16.51 0.39 8.55
N GLN A 87 17.54 0.91 7.88
CA GLN A 87 18.74 0.13 7.61
C GLN A 87 19.50 -0.01 8.93
N THR A 88 19.64 -1.25 9.38
CA THR A 88 20.62 -1.62 10.41
C THR A 88 21.79 -2.31 9.72
N ASP A 89 22.95 -2.39 10.37
CA ASP A 89 24.26 -2.81 9.84
C ASP A 89 24.22 -3.83 8.67
N ILE A 90 23.35 -4.85 8.77
CA ILE A 90 23.29 -5.96 7.80
C ILE A 90 21.88 -6.16 7.22
N ARG A 91 20.83 -5.54 7.78
CA ARG A 91 19.43 -5.85 7.43
C ARG A 91 18.52 -4.62 7.49
N LYS A 92 17.54 -4.56 6.58
CA LYS A 92 16.39 -3.66 6.70
C LYS A 92 15.40 -4.25 7.71
N LYS A 93 15.06 -3.48 8.74
CA LYS A 93 14.07 -3.86 9.76
C LYS A 93 12.86 -2.94 9.64
N VAL A 94 11.66 -3.52 9.64
CA VAL A 94 10.42 -2.75 9.79
C VAL A 94 10.40 -2.13 11.19
N VAL A 95 10.43 -0.81 11.25
CA VAL A 95 10.36 -0.04 12.51
C VAL A 95 8.97 0.53 12.76
N HIS A 96 8.18 0.71 11.70
CA HIS A 96 6.80 1.12 11.77
C HIS A 96 5.98 0.42 10.69
N SER A 97 4.75 0.03 11.02
CA SER A 97 3.79 -0.51 10.09
C SER A 97 2.41 -0.03 10.50
N GLU A 98 1.73 0.68 9.60
CA GLU A 98 0.36 1.11 9.81
C GLU A 98 -0.50 0.79 8.60
N SER A 99 -1.80 0.73 8.82
CA SER A 99 -2.77 0.52 7.77
C SER A 99 -3.87 1.56 7.83
N ILE A 100 -4.16 2.17 6.69
CA ILE A 100 -5.09 3.28 6.58
C ILE A 100 -6.21 2.85 5.63
N GLN A 101 -7.45 2.90 6.12
CA GLN A 101 -8.62 2.68 5.29
C GLN A 101 -8.91 3.95 4.48
N LEU A 102 -8.86 3.85 3.15
CA LEU A 102 -9.17 4.96 2.25
C LEU A 102 -10.50 4.76 1.54
N ASP A 103 -11.25 5.85 1.45
CA ASP A 103 -12.45 5.95 0.63
C ASP A 103 -12.45 7.24 -0.20
N GLY A 104 -12.53 7.10 -1.53
CA GLY A 104 -12.53 8.22 -2.48
C GLY A 104 -11.23 8.36 -3.28
N VAL A 105 -11.11 9.48 -3.97
CA VAL A 105 -9.97 9.84 -4.83
C VAL A 105 -9.25 11.04 -4.24
N GLY A 106 -7.95 11.18 -4.49
CA GLY A 106 -7.20 12.37 -4.10
C GLY A 106 -5.83 12.07 -3.53
N SER A 107 -5.36 12.95 -2.65
CA SER A 107 -3.95 12.95 -2.22
C SER A 107 -3.82 12.98 -0.70
N LEU A 108 -2.82 12.26 -0.19
CA LEU A 108 -2.38 12.32 1.21
C LEU A 108 -0.95 12.82 1.26
N CYS A 109 -0.67 13.75 2.16
CA CYS A 109 0.69 14.20 2.46
C CYS A 109 1.04 13.76 3.88
N PHE A 110 2.20 13.14 4.05
CA PHE A 110 2.74 12.69 5.32
C PHE A 110 4.07 13.36 5.62
N SER A 111 4.31 13.68 6.89
CA SER A 111 5.65 13.97 7.40
C SER A 111 6.18 12.79 8.21
N ILE A 112 7.47 12.49 8.06
CA ILE A 112 8.15 11.44 8.82
C ILE A 112 9.24 12.11 9.66
N GLY A 113 9.11 11.99 10.99
CA GLY A 113 10.00 12.61 11.96
C GLY A 113 11.03 11.65 12.54
N ASN A 114 11.63 12.04 13.66
CA ASN A 114 12.65 11.23 14.33
C ASN A 114 12.12 9.91 14.90
N ASP A 115 10.82 9.79 15.08
CA ASP A 115 10.13 8.56 15.52
C ASP A 115 9.85 7.59 14.37
N LEU A 116 10.27 7.92 13.14
CA LEU A 116 10.08 7.12 11.92
C LEU A 116 8.62 6.68 11.71
N THR A 117 7.69 7.48 12.22
CA THR A 117 6.25 7.24 12.14
C THR A 117 5.67 8.25 11.14
N PRO A 118 4.97 7.80 10.08
CA PRO A 118 4.28 8.71 9.19
C PRO A 118 3.17 9.46 9.94
N LYS A 119 3.10 10.78 9.73
CA LYS A 119 2.07 11.65 10.31
C LYS A 119 1.37 12.37 9.19
N LEU A 120 0.06 12.14 9.06
CA LEU A 120 -0.74 12.83 8.05
C LEU A 120 -0.74 14.35 8.32
N THR A 121 -0.18 15.12 7.39
CA THR A 121 -0.12 16.59 7.48
C THR A 121 -1.21 17.27 6.66
N SER A 122 -1.60 16.66 5.54
CA SER A 122 -2.63 17.20 4.66
C SER A 122 -3.36 16.09 3.91
N ARG A 123 -4.58 16.39 3.48
CA ARG A 123 -5.44 15.49 2.71
C ARG A 123 -6.33 16.31 1.78
N LEU A 124 -6.41 15.87 0.53
CA LEU A 124 -7.31 16.42 -0.47
C LEU A 124 -8.27 15.34 -0.95
N TRP A 125 -9.58 15.62 -0.86
CA TRP A 125 -10.70 14.84 -1.42
C TRP A 125 -10.90 13.39 -0.92
N LEU A 126 -9.92 12.79 -0.25
CA LEU A 126 -10.04 11.50 0.41
C LEU A 126 -10.83 11.61 1.71
N ARG A 127 -11.73 10.64 1.94
CA ARG A 127 -12.39 10.43 3.22
C ARG A 127 -11.63 9.34 3.97
N LEU A 128 -11.07 9.70 5.12
CA LEU A 128 -10.73 8.70 6.13
C LEU A 128 -12.01 8.41 6.90
N PRO A 129 -12.31 7.15 7.24
CA PRO A 129 -13.38 6.88 8.18
C PRO A 129 -13.11 7.74 9.41
N SER A 130 -13.99 8.71 9.66
CA SER A 130 -14.00 9.40 10.94
C SER A 130 -14.12 8.30 11.97
N GLY A 131 -13.29 8.33 13.01
CA GLY A 131 -13.49 7.51 14.19
C GLY A 131 -14.90 7.76 14.69
N GLY A 132 -15.82 6.92 14.23
CA GLY A 132 -17.20 6.90 14.65
C GLY A 132 -17.14 6.53 16.12
N CYS A 133 -17.51 7.50 16.95
CA CYS A 133 -17.68 7.39 18.37
C CYS A 133 -18.71 6.30 18.69
N CYS A 134 -18.33 5.03 18.60
CA CYS A 134 -19.08 3.93 19.19
C CYS A 134 -18.49 3.68 20.58
N LYS A 135 -18.81 4.59 21.50
CA LYS A 135 -19.06 4.20 22.88
C LYS A 135 -20.43 3.53 22.90
N LYS A 136 -20.45 2.21 23.10
CA LYS A 136 -21.23 1.50 24.12
C LYS A 136 -21.01 0.00 24.00
#